data_AF-A0A0N4ZHB0-F1
#
_entry.id   AF-A0A0N4ZHB0-F1
#
_cell.length_a   1.000
_cell.length_b   1.000
_cell.length_c   1.000
_cell.angle_alpha   90.00
_cell.angle_beta   90.00
_cell.angle_gamma   90.00
#
_symmetry.space_group_name_H-M   'P 1'
#
loop_
_entity.id
_entity.type
_entity.pdbx_description
1 polymer ?
#
loop_
_entity_poly.entity_id
_entity_poly.type
_entity_poly.pdbx_seq_one_letter_code
_entity_poly.pdbx_strand_id
1 'polypeptide(L)'
;MLHKRGTSITLTSYSEASIPWNQWLLLFENFCCLNNVQDERIKQRLLIHYLGPKSFDQLYIMLYPKCLFNMPYDEFLKNCSISFGSNDISNENYNINYSYCYSMNDFINLKQSSNESISEFYLSLKQSAINLGLNDSELHQKIMYRTFMNGLYNLEIRKRLKKEKQVIKSLQEAYKFVRKYEKIEELKDRERKKILKQILMPRYPVNEEVPDF
;
A
#
# COMPACT_ATOMS: atom_id res chain seq x y z
N MET A 1 -3.88 -29.55 38.09
CA MET A 1 -4.49 -29.18 36.80
C MET A 1 -5.68 -28.28 37.07
N LEU A 2 -5.58 -26.98 36.78
CA LEU A 2 -6.69 -26.03 36.87
C LEU A 2 -6.93 -25.45 35.48
N HIS A 3 -7.78 -26.11 34.70
CA HIS A 3 -8.37 -25.50 33.50
C HIS A 3 -9.44 -24.51 33.95
N LYS A 4 -9.04 -23.26 34.22
CA LYS A 4 -9.98 -22.15 34.12
C LYS A 4 -10.06 -21.76 32.65
N ARG A 5 -11.13 -22.16 31.98
CA ARG A 5 -11.62 -21.51 30.76
C ARG A 5 -11.95 -20.06 31.13
N GLY A 6 -10.95 -19.19 31.07
CA GLY A 6 -11.18 -17.75 31.10
C GLY A 6 -11.98 -17.42 29.85
N THR A 7 -13.13 -16.78 30.01
CA THR A 7 -13.80 -16.07 28.94
C THR A 7 -12.74 -15.24 28.22
N SER A 8 -12.52 -15.51 26.94
CA SER A 8 -11.65 -14.67 26.11
C SER A 8 -12.21 -13.26 26.18
N ILE A 9 -11.53 -12.36 26.88
CA ILE A 9 -11.93 -10.96 26.96
C ILE A 9 -11.72 -10.41 25.56
N THR A 10 -12.80 -10.30 24.78
CA THR A 10 -12.74 -9.76 23.42
C THR A 10 -12.90 -8.26 23.48
N LEU A 11 -11.85 -7.54 23.10
CA LEU A 11 -11.93 -6.11 22.85
C LEU A 11 -12.69 -5.87 21.54
N THR A 12 -13.59 -4.89 21.52
CA THR A 12 -14.24 -4.45 20.29
C THR A 12 -13.33 -3.51 19.52
N SER A 13 -13.34 -3.57 18.19
CA SER A 13 -12.58 -2.63 17.37
C SER A 13 -12.98 -1.17 17.67
N TYR A 14 -12.00 -0.28 17.63
CA TYR A 14 -12.18 1.15 17.77
C TYR A 14 -13.04 1.71 16.63
N SER A 15 -14.03 2.52 16.98
CA SER A 15 -14.76 3.38 16.05
C SER A 15 -15.14 4.67 16.76
N GLU A 16 -14.80 5.81 16.16
CA GLU A 16 -15.18 7.15 16.65
C GLU A 16 -16.68 7.27 16.92
N ALA A 17 -17.51 6.60 16.11
CA ALA A 17 -18.97 6.59 16.26
C ALA A 17 -19.44 5.90 17.54
N SER A 18 -18.62 5.03 18.12
CA SER A 18 -19.01 4.14 19.22
C SER A 18 -18.47 4.56 20.58
N ILE A 19 -17.23 5.07 20.64
CA ILE A 19 -16.56 5.39 21.90
C ILE A 19 -15.43 6.40 21.66
N PRO A 20 -15.26 7.43 22.52
CA PRO A 20 -14.13 8.34 22.45
C PRO A 20 -12.78 7.61 22.53
N TRP A 21 -11.79 8.10 21.79
CA TRP A 21 -10.46 7.47 21.70
C TRP A 21 -9.84 7.17 23.07
N ASN A 22 -9.82 8.15 23.97
CA ASN A 22 -9.19 8.00 25.29
C ASN A 22 -9.88 6.92 26.14
N GLN A 23 -11.20 6.76 26.01
CA GLN A 23 -11.95 5.72 26.72
C GLN A 23 -11.67 4.34 26.11
N TRP A 24 -11.62 4.25 24.77
CA TRP A 24 -11.29 3.00 24.09
C TRP A 24 -9.84 2.57 24.33
N LEU A 25 -8.91 3.52 24.35
CA LEU A 25 -7.50 3.28 24.65
C LEU A 25 -7.32 2.69 26.05
N LEU A 26 -8.07 3.19 27.05
CA LEU A 26 -8.07 2.60 28.38
C LEU A 26 -8.56 1.14 28.37
N LEU A 27 -9.58 0.82 27.58
CA LEU A 27 -10.05 -0.57 27.40
C LEU A 27 -8.98 -1.44 26.72
N PHE A 28 -8.27 -0.88 25.73
CA PHE A 28 -7.17 -1.55 25.04
C PHE A 28 -5.98 -1.82 25.98
N GLU A 29 -5.59 -0.87 26.82
CA GLU A 29 -4.52 -1.03 27.81
C GLU A 29 -4.88 -2.08 28.85
N ASN A 30 -6.12 -2.06 29.34
CA ASN A 30 -6.65 -3.09 30.23
C ASN A 30 -6.63 -4.47 29.57
N PHE A 31 -7.03 -4.56 28.30
CA PHE A 31 -6.96 -5.80 27.52
C PHE A 31 -5.52 -6.31 27.42
N CYS A 32 -4.55 -5.45 27.11
CA CYS A 32 -3.14 -5.84 27.04
C CYS A 32 -2.63 -6.32 28.40
N CYS A 33 -2.98 -5.63 29.49
CA CYS A 33 -2.60 -5.99 30.86
C CYS A 33 -3.15 -7.37 31.25
N LEU A 34 -4.44 -7.63 31.03
CA LEU A 34 -5.09 -8.89 31.37
C LEU A 34 -4.55 -10.08 30.56
N ASN A 35 -4.04 -9.83 29.35
CA ASN A 35 -3.44 -10.83 28.48
C ASN A 35 -1.90 -10.90 28.57
N ASN A 36 -1.28 -10.20 29.54
CA ASN A 36 0.17 -10.12 29.71
C ASN A 36 0.94 -9.71 28.44
N VAL A 37 0.33 -8.86 27.61
CA VAL A 37 0.99 -8.31 26.42
C VAL A 37 1.90 -7.17 26.87
N GLN A 38 3.20 -7.45 26.95
CA GLN A 38 4.23 -6.47 27.32
C GLN A 38 5.04 -5.97 26.12
N ASP A 39 5.24 -6.82 25.11
CA ASP A 39 6.01 -6.48 23.90
C ASP A 39 5.34 -5.36 23.11
N GLU A 40 6.07 -4.26 22.87
CA GLU A 40 5.58 -3.07 22.18
C GLU A 40 5.21 -3.33 20.71
N ARG A 41 5.91 -4.23 20.00
CA ARG A 41 5.56 -4.60 18.63
C ARG A 41 4.26 -5.39 18.60
N ILE A 42 4.03 -6.25 19.59
CA ILE A 42 2.77 -6.97 19.73
C ILE A 42 1.64 -6.00 20.07
N LYS A 43 1.85 -5.08 21.03
CA LYS A 43 0.89 -4.01 21.35
C LYS A 43 0.54 -3.17 20.12
N GLN A 44 1.54 -2.76 19.34
CA GLN A 44 1.31 -2.03 18.10
C GLN A 44 0.44 -2.82 17.13
N ARG A 45 0.79 -4.08 16.87
CA ARG A 45 0.03 -4.93 15.93
C ARG A 45 -1.40 -5.14 16.41
N LEU A 46 -1.61 -5.34 17.70
CA LEU A 46 -2.94 -5.42 18.30
C LEU A 46 -3.69 -4.11 18.17
N LEU A 47 -3.05 -2.98 18.41
CA LEU A 47 -3.66 -1.66 18.28
C LEU A 47 -4.11 -1.43 16.84
N ILE A 48 -3.23 -1.68 15.86
CA ILE A 48 -3.58 -1.63 14.42
C ILE A 48 -4.74 -2.57 14.10
N HIS A 49 -4.66 -3.79 14.62
CA HIS A 49 -5.66 -4.82 14.38
C HIS A 49 -7.05 -4.42 14.89
N TYR A 50 -7.10 -3.78 16.06
CA TYR A 50 -8.34 -3.30 16.63
C TYR A 50 -8.75 -1.90 16.14
N LEU A 51 -8.01 -1.23 15.26
CA LEU A 51 -8.55 -0.04 14.60
C LEU A 51 -9.70 -0.44 13.67
N GLY A 52 -10.82 0.29 13.74
CA GLY A 52 -11.86 0.18 12.74
C GLY A 52 -11.38 0.63 11.35
N PRO A 53 -12.02 0.17 10.26
CA PRO A 53 -11.59 0.46 8.89
C PRO A 53 -11.33 1.95 8.60
N LYS A 54 -12.27 2.82 8.98
CA LYS A 54 -12.17 4.28 8.76
C LYS A 54 -10.95 4.89 9.47
N SER A 55 -10.75 4.54 10.73
CA SER A 55 -9.63 5.02 11.54
C SER A 55 -8.29 4.51 10.98
N PHE A 56 -8.23 3.24 10.57
CA PHE A 56 -7.05 2.70 9.90
C PHE A 56 -6.71 3.47 8.62
N ASP A 57 -7.71 3.71 7.76
CA ASP A 57 -7.54 4.39 6.48
C ASP A 57 -7.06 5.84 6.64
N GLN A 58 -7.64 6.58 7.60
CA GLN A 58 -7.23 7.94 7.95
C GLN A 58 -5.79 8.00 8.42
N LEU A 59 -5.41 7.13 9.37
CA LEU A 59 -4.03 7.03 9.87
C LEU A 59 -3.07 6.65 8.75
N TYR A 60 -3.45 5.68 7.92
CA TYR A 60 -2.64 5.30 6.78
C TYR A 60 -2.38 6.52 5.91
N ILE A 61 -3.38 7.30 5.50
CA ILE A 61 -3.14 8.49 4.67
C ILE A 61 -2.28 9.54 5.39
N MET A 62 -2.59 9.87 6.65
CA MET A 62 -1.88 10.90 7.42
C MET A 62 -0.39 10.60 7.53
N LEU A 63 -0.03 9.34 7.75
CA LEU A 63 1.35 8.94 8.03
C LEU A 63 2.26 8.84 6.80
N TYR A 64 1.78 9.21 5.61
CA TYR A 64 2.61 9.15 4.39
C TYR A 64 3.85 10.06 4.52
N PRO A 65 5.09 9.57 4.27
CA PRO A 65 5.46 8.31 3.61
C PRO A 65 5.85 7.13 4.54
N LYS A 66 5.68 7.26 5.85
CA LYS A 66 6.06 6.22 6.82
C LYS A 66 5.09 5.02 6.78
N CYS A 67 5.63 3.82 6.99
CA CYS A 67 4.85 2.59 7.13
C CYS A 67 4.39 2.44 8.59
N LEU A 68 3.09 2.29 8.80
CA LEU A 68 2.50 2.13 10.14
C LEU A 68 2.97 0.86 10.85
N PHE A 69 3.25 -0.24 10.14
CA PHE A 69 3.75 -1.49 10.71
C PHE A 69 5.24 -1.47 11.10
N ASN A 70 6.00 -0.46 10.66
CA ASN A 70 7.44 -0.35 10.95
C ASN A 70 7.75 0.78 11.95
N MET A 71 6.72 1.44 12.46
CA MET A 71 6.84 2.55 13.41
C MET A 71 7.06 2.01 14.85
N PRO A 72 7.77 2.71 15.74
CA PRO A 72 7.75 2.37 17.17
C PRO A 72 6.35 2.53 17.79
N TYR A 73 6.04 1.78 18.85
CA TYR A 73 4.71 1.81 19.47
C TYR A 73 4.34 3.20 19.99
N ASP A 74 5.23 3.88 20.69
CA ASP A 74 4.98 5.23 21.23
C ASP A 74 4.72 6.27 20.13
N GLU A 75 5.48 6.20 19.03
CA GLU A 75 5.27 7.07 17.87
C GLU A 75 3.91 6.77 17.23
N PHE A 76 3.54 5.49 17.11
CA PHE A 76 2.25 5.08 16.56
C PHE A 76 1.09 5.56 17.44
N LEU A 77 1.17 5.33 18.76
CA LEU A 77 0.17 5.75 19.73
C LEU A 77 -0.01 7.27 19.73
N LYS A 78 1.09 8.04 19.68
CA LYS A 78 1.04 9.49 19.56
C LYS A 78 0.26 9.94 18.32
N ASN A 79 0.49 9.29 17.18
CA ASN A 79 -0.23 9.60 15.94
C ASN A 79 -1.73 9.28 16.06
N CYS A 80 -2.09 8.14 16.66
CA CYS A 80 -3.49 7.82 16.94
C CYS A 80 -4.14 8.89 17.83
N SER A 81 -3.47 9.32 18.91
CA SER A 81 -3.98 10.35 19.81
C SER A 81 -4.09 11.72 19.15
N ILE A 82 -3.23 12.06 18.18
CA ILE A 82 -3.37 13.28 17.37
C ILE A 82 -4.59 13.18 16.45
N SER A 83 -4.82 12.02 15.83
CA SER A 83 -5.92 11.83 14.88
C SER A 83 -7.29 11.72 15.55
N PHE A 84 -7.36 11.07 16.71
CA PHE A 84 -8.62 10.64 17.33
C PHE A 84 -8.84 11.20 18.73
N GLY A 85 -7.84 11.85 19.33
CA GLY A 85 -7.94 12.40 20.69
C GLY A 85 -8.83 13.64 20.79
N SER A 86 -9.34 14.18 19.68
CA SER A 86 -10.35 15.23 19.65
C SER A 86 -11.74 14.66 19.95
N ASN A 87 -12.53 15.34 20.80
CA ASN A 87 -13.78 14.85 21.39
C ASN A 87 -15.00 14.73 20.42
N ASP A 88 -14.79 14.72 19.11
CA ASP A 88 -15.90 14.72 18.15
C ASP A 88 -16.28 13.29 17.75
N ILE A 89 -17.52 12.90 18.06
CA ILE A 89 -18.11 11.64 17.63
C ILE A 89 -18.63 11.82 16.20
N SER A 90 -17.97 11.21 15.22
CA SER A 90 -18.42 11.22 13.82
C SER A 90 -19.35 10.05 13.54
N ASN A 91 -20.60 10.34 13.12
CA ASN A 91 -21.60 9.32 12.77
C ASN A 91 -21.44 8.87 11.31
N GLU A 92 -20.74 7.76 11.07
CA GLU A 92 -20.79 7.05 9.80
C GLU A 92 -20.76 5.52 10.00
N ASN A 93 -21.64 4.82 9.28
CA ASN A 93 -21.75 3.36 9.30
C ASN A 93 -20.66 2.72 8.42
N TYR A 94 -19.63 2.14 9.05
CA TYR A 94 -18.67 1.26 8.38
C TYR A 94 -18.83 -0.18 8.88
N ASN A 95 -18.63 -1.13 7.97
CA ASN A 95 -18.72 -2.55 8.27
C ASN A 95 -17.49 -2.99 9.09
N ILE A 96 -17.71 -3.36 10.35
CA ILE A 96 -16.66 -3.74 11.30
C ILE A 96 -16.27 -5.19 11.02
N ASN A 97 -15.34 -5.42 10.08
CA ASN A 97 -14.77 -6.75 9.86
C ASN A 97 -13.32 -6.81 10.35
N TYR A 98 -13.09 -7.65 11.36
CA TYR A 98 -11.79 -8.00 11.95
C TYR A 98 -10.69 -8.32 10.91
N SER A 99 -11.07 -8.86 9.74
CA SER A 99 -10.11 -9.19 8.67
C SER A 99 -9.60 -7.97 7.87
N TYR A 100 -10.25 -6.80 8.00
CA TYR A 100 -9.99 -5.64 7.14
C TYR A 100 -8.52 -5.18 7.21
N CYS A 101 -7.97 -4.97 8.40
CA CYS A 101 -6.61 -4.45 8.56
C CYS A 101 -5.53 -5.34 7.94
N TYR A 102 -5.73 -6.67 7.96
CA TYR A 102 -4.80 -7.62 7.36
C TYR A 102 -4.92 -7.66 5.84
N SER A 103 -6.15 -7.75 5.33
CA SER A 103 -6.39 -7.70 3.88
C SER A 103 -5.96 -6.35 3.29
N MET A 104 -6.10 -5.28 4.06
CA MET A 104 -5.62 -3.95 3.69
C MET A 104 -4.09 -3.83 3.76
N ASN A 105 -3.44 -4.48 4.74
CA ASN A 105 -1.98 -4.60 4.76
C ASN A 105 -1.45 -5.30 3.52
N ASP A 106 -2.08 -6.39 3.08
CA ASP A 106 -1.68 -7.11 1.88
C ASP A 106 -1.81 -6.21 0.65
N PHE A 107 -2.92 -5.47 0.55
CA PHE A 107 -3.12 -4.48 -0.50
C PHE A 107 -2.08 -3.35 -0.49
N ILE A 108 -1.81 -2.74 0.66
CA ILE A 108 -0.82 -1.67 0.82
C ILE A 108 0.60 -2.13 0.46
N ASN A 109 0.88 -3.43 0.66
CA ASN A 109 2.15 -4.04 0.33
C ASN A 109 2.24 -4.56 -1.10
N LEU A 110 1.17 -4.52 -1.90
CA LEU A 110 1.15 -4.91 -3.29
C LEU A 110 2.32 -4.25 -4.06
N LYS A 111 3.14 -5.08 -4.72
CA LYS A 111 4.30 -4.64 -5.52
C LYS A 111 4.12 -5.04 -6.98
N GLN A 112 4.54 -4.15 -7.87
CA GLN A 112 4.72 -4.48 -9.27
C GLN A 112 5.87 -5.48 -9.41
N SER A 113 5.65 -6.55 -10.17
CA SER A 113 6.70 -7.53 -10.49
C SER A 113 7.67 -6.97 -11.55
N SER A 114 8.91 -7.46 -11.59
CA SER A 114 9.92 -6.95 -12.54
C SER A 114 9.54 -7.09 -14.02
N ASN A 115 8.68 -8.07 -14.32
CA ASN A 115 8.24 -8.40 -15.67
C ASN A 115 6.80 -7.96 -15.95
N GLU A 116 6.15 -7.33 -14.97
CA GLU A 116 4.76 -6.86 -15.08
C GLU A 116 4.76 -5.44 -15.62
N SER A 117 4.01 -5.20 -16.68
CA SER A 117 3.83 -3.85 -17.24
C SER A 117 3.05 -2.95 -16.27
N ILE A 118 3.21 -1.64 -16.39
CA ILE A 118 2.48 -0.70 -15.53
C ILE A 118 0.97 -0.81 -15.70
N SER A 119 0.51 -1.18 -16.90
CA SER A 119 -0.92 -1.37 -17.19
C SER A 119 -1.47 -2.59 -16.46
N GLU A 120 -0.74 -3.71 -16.44
CA GLU A 120 -1.10 -4.90 -15.68
C GLU A 120 -1.13 -4.62 -14.18
N PHE A 121 -0.09 -3.98 -13.64
CA PHE A 121 -0.03 -3.62 -12.22
C PHE A 121 -1.17 -2.68 -11.82
N TYR A 122 -1.49 -1.69 -12.65
CA TYR A 122 -2.59 -0.77 -12.40
C TYR A 122 -3.95 -1.49 -12.36
N LEU A 123 -4.17 -2.44 -13.25
CA LEU A 123 -5.40 -3.25 -13.28
C LEU A 123 -5.49 -4.18 -12.06
N SER A 124 -4.39 -4.86 -11.71
CA SER A 124 -4.29 -5.72 -10.52
C SER A 124 -4.57 -4.95 -9.22
N LEU A 125 -4.02 -3.74 -9.10
CA LEU A 125 -4.29 -2.84 -7.98
C LEU A 125 -5.77 -2.45 -7.92
N LYS A 126 -6.39 -2.08 -9.05
CA LYS A 126 -7.82 -1.77 -9.08
C LYS A 126 -8.69 -2.95 -8.70
N GLN A 127 -8.37 -4.14 -9.21
CA GLN A 127 -9.13 -5.35 -8.87
C GLN A 127 -9.03 -5.67 -7.38
N SER A 128 -7.83 -5.54 -6.81
CA SER A 128 -7.60 -5.75 -5.37
C SER A 128 -8.37 -4.74 -4.52
N ALA A 129 -8.44 -3.48 -4.96
CA ALA A 129 -9.21 -2.44 -4.29
C ALA A 129 -10.72 -2.73 -4.31
N ILE A 130 -11.25 -3.21 -5.44
CA ILE A 130 -12.66 -3.62 -5.57
C ILE A 130 -12.97 -4.77 -4.61
N ASN A 131 -12.09 -5.78 -4.52
CA ASN A 131 -12.28 -6.92 -3.62
C ASN A 131 -12.31 -6.51 -2.14
N LEU A 132 -11.69 -5.39 -1.78
CA LEU A 132 -11.69 -4.82 -0.44
C LEU A 132 -12.86 -3.87 -0.17
N GLY A 133 -13.74 -3.62 -1.15
CA GLY A 133 -14.83 -2.67 -1.02
C GLY A 133 -14.37 -1.21 -0.97
N LEU A 134 -13.23 -0.89 -1.58
CA LEU A 134 -12.75 0.48 -1.71
C LEU A 134 -13.57 1.21 -2.79
N ASN A 135 -14.78 1.64 -2.41
CA ASN A 135 -15.85 2.20 -3.25
C ASN A 135 -15.59 3.64 -3.77
N ASP A 136 -14.41 3.91 -4.32
CA ASP A 136 -14.06 5.17 -5.02
C ASP A 136 -14.24 6.49 -4.23
N SER A 137 -14.38 6.44 -2.90
CA SER A 137 -14.36 7.64 -2.05
C SER A 137 -13.04 8.41 -2.20
N GLU A 138 -13.03 9.71 -1.88
CA GLU A 138 -11.79 10.51 -1.92
C GLU A 138 -10.68 9.88 -1.07
N LEU A 139 -11.05 9.29 0.08
CA LEU A 139 -10.16 8.54 0.95
C LEU A 139 -9.59 7.32 0.21
N HIS A 140 -10.45 6.47 -0.36
CA HIS A 140 -10.05 5.29 -1.09
C HIS A 140 -9.14 5.61 -2.29
N GLN A 141 -9.42 6.69 -3.04
CA GLN A 141 -8.55 7.16 -4.12
C GLN A 141 -7.14 7.51 -3.63
N LYS A 142 -7.04 8.18 -2.47
CA LYS A 142 -5.75 8.53 -1.85
C LYS A 142 -4.98 7.27 -1.41
N ILE A 143 -5.68 6.28 -0.85
CA ILE A 143 -5.08 4.99 -0.49
C ILE A 143 -4.54 4.30 -1.75
N MET A 144 -5.37 4.14 -2.78
CA MET A 144 -4.98 3.48 -4.03
C MET A 144 -3.81 4.20 -4.72
N TYR A 145 -3.83 5.54 -4.77
CA TYR A 145 -2.72 6.35 -5.24
C TYR A 145 -1.44 6.06 -4.46
N ARG A 146 -1.50 6.08 -3.13
CA ARG A 146 -0.34 5.81 -2.26
C ARG A 146 0.20 4.39 -2.45
N THR A 147 -0.69 3.39 -2.53
CA THR A 147 -0.33 2.00 -2.77
C THR A 147 0.36 1.84 -4.12
N PHE A 148 -0.20 2.43 -5.18
CA PHE A 148 0.39 2.43 -6.52
C PHE A 148 1.82 2.99 -6.50
N MET A 149 1.98 4.18 -5.92
CA MET A 149 3.28 4.86 -5.80
C MET A 149 4.33 4.01 -5.08
N ASN A 150 3.96 3.36 -3.98
CA ASN A 150 4.87 2.51 -3.20
C ASN A 150 5.07 1.11 -3.80
N GLY A 151 4.22 0.70 -4.73
CA GLY A 151 4.26 -0.60 -5.39
C GLY A 151 5.18 -0.68 -6.59
N LEU A 152 5.46 0.44 -7.27
CA LEU A 152 6.21 0.48 -8.54
C LEU A 152 7.59 -0.16 -8.47
N TYR A 153 7.88 -1.12 -9.34
CA TYR A 153 9.16 -1.84 -9.35
C TYR A 153 10.35 -0.89 -9.59
N ASN A 154 10.22 0.02 -10.57
CA ASN A 154 11.26 0.96 -10.95
C ASN A 154 11.47 2.04 -9.87
N LEU A 155 12.60 1.94 -9.16
CA LEU A 155 12.95 2.84 -8.05
C LEU A 155 13.15 4.30 -8.51
N GLU A 156 13.65 4.54 -9.71
CA GLU A 156 13.88 5.89 -10.23
C GLU A 156 12.56 6.60 -10.52
N ILE A 157 11.64 5.90 -11.19
CA ILE A 157 10.28 6.39 -11.45
C ILE A 157 9.58 6.66 -10.12
N ARG A 158 9.69 5.75 -9.14
CA ARG A 158 9.15 5.93 -7.79
C ARG A 158 9.69 7.20 -7.11
N LYS A 159 11.00 7.44 -7.17
CA LYS A 159 11.64 8.65 -6.61
C LYS A 159 11.14 9.90 -7.32
N ARG A 160 10.97 9.86 -8.64
CA ARG A 160 10.53 11.00 -9.45
C ARG A 160 9.09 11.38 -9.15
N LEU A 161 8.19 10.40 -9.11
CA LEU A 161 6.81 10.58 -8.69
C LEU A 161 6.70 11.19 -7.28
N LYS A 162 7.55 10.76 -6.33
CA LYS A 162 7.60 11.36 -4.99
C LYS A 162 8.00 12.84 -5.00
N LYS A 163 8.87 13.26 -5.92
CA LYS A 163 9.23 14.68 -6.12
C LYS A 163 8.08 15.47 -6.73
N GLU A 164 7.34 14.86 -7.67
CA GLU A 164 6.21 15.48 -8.37
C GLU A 164 4.87 15.36 -7.62
N LYS A 165 4.88 14.91 -6.35
CA LYS A 165 3.68 14.71 -5.52
C LYS A 165 2.77 15.94 -5.37
N GLN A 166 3.32 17.14 -5.56
CA GLN A 166 2.56 18.39 -5.48
C GLN A 166 1.74 18.66 -6.74
N VAL A 167 2.12 18.02 -7.86
CA VAL A 167 1.48 18.16 -9.18
C VAL A 167 0.60 16.95 -9.48
N ILE A 168 1.12 15.75 -9.22
CA ILE A 168 0.44 14.48 -9.49
C ILE A 168 -0.30 14.05 -8.22
N LYS A 169 -1.60 14.38 -8.14
CA LYS A 169 -2.42 14.17 -6.93
C LYS A 169 -3.41 13.02 -7.05
N SER A 170 -3.59 12.47 -8.25
CA SER A 170 -4.51 11.36 -8.49
C SER A 170 -3.80 10.09 -8.95
N LEU A 171 -4.44 8.95 -8.68
CA LEU A 171 -4.01 7.65 -9.18
C LEU A 171 -3.91 7.63 -10.72
N GLN A 172 -4.87 8.26 -11.41
CA GLN A 172 -4.90 8.29 -12.86
C GLN A 172 -3.76 9.12 -13.47
N GLU A 173 -3.43 10.27 -12.88
CA GLU A 173 -2.28 11.08 -13.30
C GLU A 173 -0.96 10.33 -13.06
N ALA A 174 -0.82 9.67 -11.90
CA ALA A 174 0.35 8.87 -11.60
C ALA A 174 0.53 7.74 -12.61
N TYR A 175 -0.55 7.04 -12.95
CA TYR A 175 -0.54 6.02 -14.00
C TYR A 175 -0.10 6.58 -15.36
N LYS A 176 -0.70 7.69 -15.81
CA LYS A 176 -0.34 8.35 -17.08
C LYS A 176 1.14 8.75 -17.10
N PHE A 177 1.64 9.29 -15.99
CA PHE A 177 3.03 9.65 -15.83
C PHE A 177 3.94 8.44 -16.02
N VAL A 178 3.74 7.36 -15.26
CA VAL A 178 4.59 6.17 -15.33
C VAL A 178 4.53 5.52 -16.70
N ARG A 179 3.34 5.41 -17.31
CA ARG A 179 3.19 4.81 -18.66
C ARG A 179 3.97 5.58 -19.72
N LYS A 180 4.14 6.90 -19.57
CA LYS A 180 4.99 7.68 -20.47
C LYS A 180 6.46 7.28 -20.36
N TYR A 181 6.96 7.02 -19.14
CA TYR A 181 8.34 6.57 -18.93
C TYR A 181 8.57 5.15 -19.44
N GLU A 182 7.66 4.24 -19.14
CA GLU A 182 7.76 2.85 -19.61
C GLU A 182 7.82 2.78 -21.14
N LYS A 183 6.99 3.57 -21.85
CA LYS A 183 7.07 3.68 -23.31
C LYS A 183 8.44 4.19 -23.81
N ILE A 184 9.07 5.12 -23.10
CA ILE A 184 10.39 5.64 -23.47
C ILE A 184 11.45 4.54 -23.29
N GLU A 185 11.37 3.74 -22.22
CA GLU A 185 12.27 2.59 -22.01
C GLU A 185 12.05 1.49 -23.06
N GLU A 186 10.80 1.14 -23.36
CA GLU A 186 10.45 0.18 -24.42
C GLU A 186 11.03 0.59 -25.79
N LEU A 187 11.02 1.90 -26.12
CA LEU A 187 11.59 2.42 -27.36
C LEU A 187 13.12 2.28 -27.39
N LYS A 188 13.81 2.67 -26.32
CA LYS A 188 15.27 2.54 -26.20
C LYS A 188 15.73 1.10 -26.33
N ASP A 189 15.00 0.17 -25.72
CA ASP A 189 15.31 -1.25 -25.80
C ASP A 189 15.11 -1.82 -27.21
N ARG A 190 14.08 -1.37 -27.93
CA ARG A 190 13.87 -1.74 -29.34
C ARG A 190 15.00 -1.24 -30.22
N GLU A 191 15.43 0.00 -30.04
CA GLU A 191 16.56 0.58 -30.78
C GLU A 191 17.86 -0.18 -30.48
N ARG A 192 18.14 -0.49 -29.21
CA ARG A 192 19.29 -1.29 -28.80
C ARG A 192 19.28 -2.67 -29.45
N LYS A 193 18.14 -3.36 -29.46
CA LYS A 193 17.98 -4.67 -30.12
C LYS A 193 18.18 -4.59 -31.64
N LYS A 194 17.71 -3.52 -32.30
CA LYS A 194 17.96 -3.28 -33.73
C LYS A 194 19.46 -3.15 -34.02
N ILE A 195 20.18 -2.35 -33.24
CA ILE A 195 21.63 -2.14 -33.38
C ILE A 195 22.37 -3.47 -33.16
N LEU A 196 22.06 -4.20 -32.10
CA LEU A 196 22.68 -5.51 -31.84
C LEU A 196 22.44 -6.50 -32.97
N LYS A 197 21.23 -6.54 -33.54
CA LYS A 197 20.93 -7.40 -34.69
C LYS A 197 21.75 -7.02 -35.92
N GLN A 198 21.97 -5.72 -36.17
CA GLN A 198 22.83 -5.25 -37.26
C GLN A 198 24.31 -5.60 -37.07
N ILE A 199 24.80 -5.57 -35.82
CA ILE A 199 26.18 -5.93 -35.48
C ILE A 199 26.39 -7.46 -35.56
N LEU A 200 25.40 -8.24 -35.13
CA LEU A 200 25.47 -9.70 -35.03
C LEU A 200 25.09 -10.43 -36.34
N MET A 201 24.65 -9.70 -37.38
CA MET A 201 24.44 -10.31 -38.68
C MET A 201 25.80 -10.60 -39.34
N PRO A 202 26.08 -11.86 -39.75
CA PRO A 202 27.29 -12.15 -40.51
C PRO A 202 27.24 -11.35 -41.81
N ARG A 203 28.28 -10.55 -42.07
CA ARG A 203 28.57 -10.09 -43.43
C ARG A 203 29.00 -11.32 -44.21
N TYR A 204 28.04 -12.04 -44.79
CA TYR A 204 28.37 -13.02 -45.82
C TYR A 204 29.08 -12.23 -46.94
N PRO A 205 30.30 -12.60 -47.35
CA PRO A 205 30.81 -12.13 -48.61
C PRO A 205 29.88 -12.69 -49.69
N VAL A 206 29.29 -11.79 -50.48
CA VAL A 206 28.74 -12.15 -51.78
C VAL A 206 29.96 -12.54 -52.62
N ASN A 207 30.26 -13.83 -52.71
CA ASN A 207 31.12 -14.32 -53.77
C ASN A 207 30.31 -14.20 -55.06
N GLU A 208 30.44 -13.04 -55.71
CA GLU A 208 30.30 -12.95 -57.16
C GLU A 208 31.42 -13.79 -57.77
N GLU A 209 31.14 -15.05 -58.07
CA GLU A 209 31.90 -15.75 -59.11
C GLU A 209 31.24 -15.46 -60.45
N VAL A 210 32.04 -14.74 -61.24
CA VAL A 210 31.91 -14.26 -62.62
C VAL A 210 31.55 -15.42 -63.57
N PRO A 211 30.78 -15.17 -64.65
CA PRO A 211 30.41 -16.20 -65.60
C PRO A 211 31.61 -16.62 -66.44
N ASP A 212 31.79 -17.94 -66.61
CA ASP A 212 32.68 -18.50 -67.62
C ASP A 212 31.88 -19.16 -68.75
N PHE A 213 32.43 -18.96 -69.96
CA PHE A 213 31.90 -19.16 -71.30
C PHE A 213 31.50 -20.60 -71.66
#